data_AF-A0A7I0J7G9-F1
#
_entry.id   AF-A0A7I0J7G9-F1
#
_cell.length_a   1.000
_cell.length_b   1.000
_cell.length_c   1.000
_cell.angle_alpha   90.00
_cell.angle_beta   90.00
_cell.angle_gamma   90.00
#
_symmetry.space_group_name_H-M   'P 1'
#
loop_
_entity.id
_entity.type
_entity.pdbx_description
1 polymer ?
#
loop_
_entity_poly.entity_id
_entity_poly.type
_entity_poly.pdbx_seq_one_letter_code
_entity_poly.pdbx_strand_id
1 'polypeptide(L)'
;PYKGGDPDGFMSKGAFVESLERYAWQWHAPVETNVEVNSAKRTSDGFALRTNAGDWSARAVVGATGHCDRPLIPFATETLRGPLSIHASHYRSPGELPGGGVLVVGASSSGVQIA
;
A
#
# COMPACT_ATOMS: atom_id res chain seq x y z
N PRO A 1 6.04 -17.48 -5.61
CA PRO A 1 5.79 -17.82 -7.03
C PRO A 1 4.33 -18.19 -7.26
N TYR A 2 3.73 -17.79 -8.41
CA TYR A 2 2.41 -18.28 -8.83
C TYR A 2 2.46 -19.81 -8.97
N LYS A 3 1.42 -20.49 -8.49
CA LYS A 3 1.34 -21.97 -8.46
C LYS A 3 0.12 -22.52 -9.19
N GLY A 4 -0.59 -21.69 -9.96
CA GLY A 4 -1.74 -22.13 -10.73
C GLY A 4 -1.31 -22.83 -12.03
N GLY A 5 -2.27 -23.46 -12.70
CA GLY A 5 -2.03 -24.24 -13.92
C GLY A 5 -1.99 -23.42 -15.22
N ASP A 6 -2.30 -22.13 -15.15
CA ASP A 6 -2.22 -21.22 -16.30
C ASP A 6 -0.78 -20.67 -16.45
N PRO A 7 -0.06 -20.99 -17.54
CA PRO A 7 1.31 -20.52 -17.74
C PRO A 7 1.44 -19.00 -17.82
N ASP A 8 0.37 -18.30 -18.21
CA ASP A 8 0.29 -16.83 -18.29
C ASP A 8 -0.46 -16.23 -17.09
N GLY A 9 -0.81 -17.06 -16.11
CA GLY A 9 -1.61 -16.70 -14.95
C GLY A 9 -0.85 -15.84 -13.93
N PHE A 10 -1.55 -14.86 -13.38
CA PHE A 10 -1.06 -14.05 -12.28
C PHE A 10 -1.74 -14.44 -10.96
N MET A 11 -1.03 -14.25 -9.86
CA MET A 11 -1.59 -14.43 -8.53
C MET A 11 -2.66 -13.36 -8.26
N SER A 12 -3.83 -13.78 -7.79
CA SER A 12 -4.83 -12.82 -7.34
C SER A 12 -4.35 -12.08 -6.09
N LYS A 13 -4.93 -10.91 -5.82
CA LYS A 13 -4.67 -10.16 -4.57
C LYS A 13 -4.85 -11.04 -3.32
N GLY A 14 -5.93 -11.83 -3.27
CA GLY A 14 -6.22 -12.72 -2.14
C GLY A 14 -5.15 -13.79 -1.95
N ALA A 15 -4.78 -14.49 -3.03
CA ALA A 15 -3.74 -15.52 -2.98
C ALA A 15 -2.37 -14.96 -2.57
N PHE A 16 -2.07 -13.70 -2.92
CA PHE A 16 -0.86 -13.04 -2.49
C PHE A 16 -0.85 -12.72 -0.99
N VAL A 17 -1.96 -12.19 -0.47
CA VAL A 17 -2.13 -11.94 0.98
C VAL A 17 -1.96 -13.24 1.78
N GLU A 18 -2.64 -14.32 1.37
CA GLU A 18 -2.51 -15.64 2.01
C GLU A 18 -1.06 -16.17 1.98
N SER A 19 -0.33 -15.88 0.91
CA SER A 19 1.08 -16.27 0.81
C SER A 19 1.95 -15.53 1.83
N LEU A 20 1.68 -14.25 2.11
CA LEU A 20 2.41 -13.46 3.12
C LEU A 20 2.08 -13.93 4.54
N GLU A 21 0.79 -14.17 4.83
CA GLU A 21 0.35 -14.71 6.13
C GLU A 21 1.00 -16.07 6.42
N ARG A 22 1.01 -16.96 5.42
CA ARG A 22 1.66 -18.26 5.52
C ARG A 22 3.17 -18.14 5.74
N TYR A 23 3.82 -17.19 5.08
CA TYR A 23 5.24 -16.93 5.28
C TYR A 23 5.50 -16.50 6.73
N ALA A 24 4.76 -15.52 7.25
CA ALA A 24 4.89 -15.08 8.64
C ALA A 24 4.70 -16.23 9.64
N TRP A 25 3.70 -17.09 9.40
CA TRP A 25 3.44 -18.28 10.22
C TRP A 25 4.58 -19.30 10.18
N GLN A 26 5.07 -19.66 8.99
CA GLN A 26 6.14 -20.66 8.83
C GLN A 26 7.42 -20.27 9.57
N TRP A 27 7.74 -18.98 9.57
CA TRP A 27 8.95 -18.46 10.22
C TRP A 27 8.73 -18.06 11.68
N HIS A 28 7.53 -18.26 12.23
CA HIS A 28 7.15 -17.80 13.56
C HIS A 28 7.53 -16.32 13.77
N ALA A 29 7.31 -15.50 12.74
CA ALA A 29 7.67 -14.10 12.77
C ALA A 29 6.82 -13.37 13.82
N PRO A 30 7.43 -12.60 14.75
CA PRO A 30 6.70 -11.89 15.80
C PRO A 30 6.04 -10.63 15.24
N VAL A 31 5.04 -10.80 14.38
CA VAL A 31 4.33 -9.70 13.72
C VAL A 31 3.26 -9.13 14.66
N GLU A 32 3.46 -7.90 15.09
CA GLU A 32 2.48 -7.14 15.87
C GLU A 32 1.59 -6.31 14.93
N THR A 33 0.34 -6.74 14.75
CA THR A 33 -0.64 -6.04 13.90
C THR A 33 -1.38 -4.97 14.70
N ASN A 34 -1.98 -3.99 14.01
CA ASN A 34 -2.67 -2.85 14.63
C ASN A 34 -1.77 -1.98 15.52
N VAL A 35 -0.45 -2.10 15.38
CA VAL A 35 0.55 -1.25 16.05
C VAL A 35 1.15 -0.27 15.04
N GLU A 36 0.79 1.00 15.17
CA GLU A 36 1.33 2.09 14.36
C GLU A 36 2.50 2.75 15.09
N VAL A 37 3.66 2.81 14.42
CA VAL A 37 4.84 3.54 14.91
C VAL A 37 4.72 5.01 14.49
N ASN A 38 4.41 5.88 15.46
CA ASN A 38 4.22 7.31 15.24
C ASN A 38 5.54 8.08 15.11
N SER A 39 6.60 7.63 15.80
CA SER A 39 7.91 8.26 15.69
C SER A 39 9.03 7.32 16.13
N ALA A 40 10.21 7.49 15.54
CA ALA A 40 11.45 6.84 15.96
C ALA A 40 12.51 7.91 16.22
N LYS A 41 13.07 7.94 17.44
CA LYS A 41 14.11 8.90 17.83
C LYS A 41 15.36 8.17 18.28
N ARG A 42 16.51 8.56 17.75
CA ARG A 42 17.81 8.03 18.18
C ARG A 42 18.08 8.41 19.64
N THR A 43 18.61 7.47 20.40
CA THR A 43 19.11 7.64 21.77
C THR A 43 20.61 7.34 21.80
N SER A 44 21.22 7.36 23.00
CA SER A 44 22.63 6.95 23.19
C SER A 44 22.88 5.52 22.71
N ASP A 45 21.94 4.60 23.00
CA ASP A 45 22.14 3.15 22.87
C ASP A 45 21.20 2.48 21.85
N GLY A 46 20.47 3.27 21.06
CA GLY A 46 19.54 2.76 20.05
C GLY A 46 18.50 3.79 19.62
N PHE A 47 17.23 3.37 19.69
CA PHE A 47 16.06 4.13 19.30
C PHE A 47 14.94 3.97 20.34
N ALA A 48 14.26 5.08 20.63
CA ALA A 48 12.99 5.11 21.30
C ALA A 48 11.87 5.26 20.26
N LEU A 49 10.90 4.35 20.29
CA LEU A 49 9.75 4.32 19.39
C LEU A 49 8.49 4.69 20.17
N ARG A 50 7.70 5.62 19.62
CA ARG A 50 6.36 5.89 20.12
C ARG A 50 5.36 5.14 19.26
N THR A 51 4.52 4.30 19.86
CA THR A 51 3.46 3.57 19.15
C THR A 51 2.09 3.85 19.76
N ASN A 52 1.02 3.46 19.08
CA ASN A 52 -0.35 3.46 19.65
C ASN A 52 -0.59 2.33 20.66
N ALA A 53 0.34 1.38 20.80
CA ALA A 53 0.28 0.25 21.74
C ALA A 53 1.33 0.34 22.86
N GLY A 54 1.87 1.54 23.10
CA GLY A 54 2.90 1.81 24.11
C GLY A 54 4.27 2.16 23.51
N ASP A 55 5.17 2.64 24.36
CA ASP A 55 6.52 3.02 23.93
C ASP A 55 7.45 1.80 23.89
N TRP A 56 8.22 1.66 22.82
CA TRP A 56 9.16 0.55 22.62
C TRP A 56 10.59 1.08 22.52
N SER A 57 11.57 0.20 22.76
CA SER A 57 12.99 0.49 22.56
C SER A 57 13.63 -0.57 21.66
N ALA A 58 14.55 -0.13 20.80
CA ALA A 58 15.25 -1.01 19.87
C ALA A 58 16.69 -0.54 19.65
N ARG A 59 17.63 -1.47 19.50
CA ARG A 59 19.03 -1.13 19.17
C ARG A 59 19.22 -0.72 17.71
N ALA A 60 18.38 -1.27 16.83
CA ALA A 60 18.36 -1.01 15.41
C ALA A 60 16.92 -0.94 14.91
N VAL A 61 16.69 -0.15 13.88
CA VAL A 61 15.38 0.02 13.22
C VAL A 61 15.60 -0.14 11.72
N VAL A 62 14.75 -0.94 11.08
CA VAL A 62 14.72 -1.10 9.62
C VAL A 62 13.43 -0.46 9.11
N GLY A 63 13.56 0.53 8.23
CA GLY A 63 12.41 1.17 7.58
C GLY A 63 11.87 0.28 6.47
N ALA A 64 10.70 -0.32 6.69
CA ALA A 64 10.00 -1.18 5.72
C ALA A 64 8.54 -0.73 5.52
N THR A 65 8.28 0.58 5.57
CA THR A 65 6.93 1.18 5.60
C THR A 65 6.28 1.36 4.23
N GLY A 66 6.93 0.94 3.14
CA GLY A 66 6.46 1.22 1.78
C GLY A 66 6.70 2.66 1.30
N HIS A 67 6.45 2.91 0.01
CA HIS A 67 6.61 4.23 -0.63
C HIS A 67 5.38 4.69 -1.43
N CYS A 68 4.36 3.83 -1.58
CA CYS A 68 3.25 4.06 -2.50
C CYS A 68 1.98 4.62 -1.82
N ASP A 69 2.02 4.89 -0.53
CA ASP A 69 0.82 5.24 0.26
C ASP A 69 0.49 6.74 0.25
N ARG A 70 1.41 7.58 -0.25
CA ARG A 70 1.21 9.02 -0.40
C ARG A 70 1.10 9.39 -1.88
N PRO A 71 -0.10 9.75 -2.37
CA PRO A 71 -0.28 10.10 -3.78
C PRO A 71 0.45 11.41 -4.10
N LEU A 72 1.19 11.41 -5.20
CA LEU A 72 1.74 12.64 -5.79
C LEU A 72 0.75 13.14 -6.84
N ILE A 73 0.01 14.19 -6.53
CA ILE A 73 -0.95 14.81 -7.44
C ILE A 73 -0.33 16.11 -7.98
N PRO A 74 0.10 16.15 -9.25
CA PRO A 74 0.92 17.26 -9.76
C PRO A 74 0.15 18.55 -10.05
N PHE A 75 -1.18 18.54 -10.06
CA PHE A 75 -2.02 19.71 -10.30
C PHE A 75 -3.24 19.72 -9.37
N ALA A 76 -3.77 20.92 -9.07
CA ALA A 76 -4.97 21.06 -8.27
C ALA A 76 -6.19 20.53 -9.02
N THR A 77 -6.68 19.35 -8.64
CA THR A 77 -7.90 18.74 -9.19
C THR A 77 -9.15 19.56 -8.92
N GLU A 78 -9.12 20.44 -7.91
CA GLU A 78 -10.18 21.39 -7.56
C GLU A 78 -10.54 22.38 -8.69
N THR A 79 -9.64 22.54 -9.67
CA THR A 79 -9.87 23.38 -10.84
C THR A 79 -10.75 22.72 -11.90
N LEU A 80 -10.93 21.39 -11.84
CA LEU A 80 -11.80 20.64 -12.74
C LEU A 80 -13.23 20.68 -12.22
N ARG A 81 -14.00 21.70 -12.63
CA ARG A 81 -15.44 21.71 -12.39
C ARG A 81 -16.12 20.78 -13.40
N GLY A 82 -16.77 19.73 -12.93
CA GLY A 82 -17.61 18.85 -13.75
C GLY A 82 -17.36 17.36 -13.51
N PRO A 83 -16.25 16.78 -14.00
CA PRO A 83 -15.98 15.35 -13.87
C PRO A 83 -15.51 14.98 -12.46
N LEU A 84 -15.87 13.77 -12.01
CA LEU A 84 -15.29 13.15 -10.82
C LEU A 84 -13.78 12.95 -11.06
N SER A 85 -12.94 13.55 -10.21
CA SER A 85 -11.50 13.40 -10.25
C SER A 85 -11.02 12.63 -9.03
N ILE A 86 -10.44 11.45 -9.25
CA ILE A 86 -9.87 10.59 -8.20
C ILE A 86 -8.44 10.17 -8.56
N HIS A 87 -7.59 10.00 -7.55
CA HIS A 87 -6.29 9.35 -7.73
C HIS A 87 -6.44 7.83 -7.76
N ALA A 88 -5.54 7.11 -8.43
CA ALA A 88 -5.59 5.65 -8.58
C ALA A 88 -5.69 4.89 -7.23
N SER A 89 -5.14 5.44 -6.14
CA SER A 89 -5.26 4.87 -4.79
C SER A 89 -6.69 4.82 -4.23
N HIS A 90 -7.59 5.62 -4.79
CA HIS A 90 -9.01 5.66 -4.39
C HIS A 90 -9.92 4.85 -5.32
N TYR A 91 -9.45 4.45 -6.50
CA TYR A 91 -10.21 3.61 -7.42
C TYR A 91 -10.28 2.17 -6.90
N ARG A 92 -11.50 1.59 -6.79
CA ARG A 92 -11.67 0.18 -6.39
C ARG A 92 -12.25 -0.69 -7.49
N SER A 93 -13.18 -0.17 -8.28
CA SER A 93 -13.77 -0.92 -9.39
C SER A 93 -14.38 -0.02 -10.47
N PRO A 94 -14.57 -0.53 -11.70
CA PRO A 94 -15.21 0.25 -12.76
C PRO A 94 -16.62 0.75 -12.40
N GLY A 95 -17.35 -0.01 -11.58
CA GLY A 95 -18.73 0.31 -11.19
C GLY A 95 -18.88 1.51 -10.23
N GLU A 96 -17.79 2.02 -9.65
CA GLU A 96 -17.81 3.23 -8.81
C GLU A 96 -17.77 4.52 -9.64
N LEU A 97 -17.46 4.43 -10.93
CA LEU A 97 -17.39 5.59 -11.81
C LEU A 97 -18.77 5.92 -12.39
N PRO A 98 -19.14 7.21 -12.46
CA PRO A 98 -20.32 7.64 -13.22
C PRO A 98 -20.23 7.17 -14.67
N GLY A 99 -21.37 6.84 -15.27
CA GLY A 99 -21.42 6.51 -16.69
C GLY A 99 -20.92 7.67 -17.55
N GLY A 100 -20.07 7.37 -18.54
CA GLY A 100 -19.47 8.36 -19.43
C GLY A 100 -18.05 7.99 -19.85
N GLY A 101 -17.37 8.92 -20.51
CA GLY A 101 -15.95 8.75 -20.87
C GLY A 101 -15.03 8.92 -19.66
N VAL A 102 -13.96 8.13 -19.61
CA VAL A 102 -12.93 8.18 -18.56
C VAL A 102 -11.60 8.63 -19.18
N LEU A 103 -10.93 9.58 -18.54
CA LEU A 103 -9.56 9.97 -18.86
C LEU A 103 -8.62 9.44 -17.76
N VAL A 104 -7.69 8.58 -18.15
CA VAL A 104 -6.62 8.10 -17.26
C VAL A 104 -5.36 8.94 -17.50
N VAL A 105 -4.85 9.59 -16.45
CA VAL A 105 -3.65 10.42 -16.52
C VAL A 105 -2.46 9.66 -15.95
N GLY A 106 -1.50 9.33 -16.81
CA GLY A 106 -0.28 8.60 -16.47
C GLY A 106 -0.21 7.23 -17.16
N ALA A 107 0.96 6.89 -17.71
CA ALA A 107 1.18 5.68 -18.52
C ALA A 107 2.07 4.62 -17.82
N SER A 108 2.10 4.65 -16.48
CA SER A 108 2.78 3.63 -15.67
C SER A 108 1.84 2.45 -15.39
N SER A 109 2.29 1.45 -14.63
CA SER A 109 1.58 0.20 -14.36
C SER A 109 0.12 0.42 -13.96
N SER A 110 -0.16 1.32 -13.00
CA SER A 110 -1.54 1.60 -12.58
C SER A 110 -2.39 2.21 -13.68
N GLY A 111 -1.83 3.10 -14.50
CA GLY A 111 -2.54 3.72 -15.61
C GLY A 111 -2.89 2.71 -16.70
N VAL A 112 -1.94 1.84 -17.05
CA VAL A 112 -2.15 0.76 -18.03
C VAL A 112 -3.14 -0.29 -17.53
N GLN A 113 -3.18 -0.56 -16.22
CA GLN A 113 -4.08 -1.56 -15.63
C GLN A 113 -5.49 -1.04 -15.36
N ILE A 114 -5.68 0.27 -15.21
CA ILE A 114 -7.00 0.89 -14.97
C ILE A 114 -7.69 1.29 -16.28
N ALA A 115 -6.92 1.73 -17.28
CA ALA A 115 -7.43 2.11 -18.60
C ALA A 115 -7.99 0.91 -19.37
#